data_AF-A0AA37RZ66-F1
#
_entry.id   AF-A0AA37RZ66-F1
#
_cell.length_a   1.000
_cell.length_b   1.000
_cell.length_c   1.000
_cell.angle_alpha   90.00
_cell.angle_beta   90.00
_cell.angle_gamma   90.00
#
_symmetry.space_group_name_H-M   'P 1'
#
loop_
_entity.id
_entity.type
_entity.pdbx_description
1 polymer ?
#
loop_
_entity_poly.entity_id
_entity_poly.type
_entity_poly.pdbx_seq_one_letter_code
_entity_poly.pdbx_strand_id
1 'polypeptide(L)' 'MQPEVNQVTVFYYDSDELLTLKTALLSDLNVSNDRVILPQGFRHDKIIVAVCEGEVKVLNALGDRVDQEPARLQFA' A
#
# COMPACT_ATOMS: atom_id res chain seq x y z
N MET A 1 -12.87 -16.74 -21.41
CA MET A 1 -11.61 -16.11 -20.96
C MET A 1 -11.97 -15.33 -19.71
N GLN A 2 -11.51 -15.79 -18.55
CA GLN A 2 -11.68 -15.05 -17.29
C GLN A 2 -10.80 -13.80 -17.36
N PRO A 3 -11.21 -12.66 -16.77
CA PRO A 3 -10.36 -11.47 -16.78
C PRO A 3 -9.06 -11.81 -16.04
N GLU A 4 -7.95 -11.76 -16.77
CA GLU A 4 -6.60 -11.78 -16.19
C GLU A 4 -6.57 -10.67 -15.14
N VAL A 5 -6.20 -10.99 -13.90
CA VAL A 5 -6.26 -10.06 -12.77
C VAL A 5 -5.22 -8.96 -12.99
N ASN A 6 -5.62 -7.85 -13.61
CA ASN A 6 -4.78 -6.68 -13.85
C ASN A 6 -4.75 -5.71 -12.66
N GLN A 7 -5.19 -6.18 -11.49
CA GLN A 7 -5.18 -5.41 -10.26
C GLN A 7 -4.03 -5.85 -9.39
N VAL A 8 -3.34 -4.88 -8.80
CA VAL A 8 -2.31 -5.14 -7.79
C VAL A 8 -2.46 -4.18 -6.64
N THR A 9 -2.21 -4.68 -5.43
CA THR A 9 -2.08 -3.84 -4.23
C THR A 9 -0.61 -3.53 -4.00
N VAL A 10 -0.26 -2.26 -3.98
CA VAL A 10 1.11 -1.80 -3.70
C VAL A 10 1.19 -1.28 -2.28
N PHE A 11 2.13 -1.79 -1.51
CA PHE A 11 2.52 -1.29 -0.20
C PHE A 11 3.72 -0.35 -0.37
N TYR A 12 3.65 0.84 0.20
CA TYR A 12 4.71 1.84 0.06
C TYR A 12 4.78 2.77 1.28
N TYR A 13 5.94 3.40 1.44
CA TYR A 13 6.07 4.64 2.22
C TYR A 13 6.17 5.82 1.27
N ASP A 14 5.69 7.00 1.67
CA ASP A 14 6.09 8.22 0.98
C ASP A 14 7.52 8.57 1.41
N SER A 15 8.32 9.12 0.49
CA SER A 15 9.72 9.46 0.77
C SER A 15 9.90 10.40 1.96
N ASP A 16 8.88 11.23 2.21
CA ASP A 16 8.86 12.24 3.26
C ASP A 16 8.23 11.72 4.58
N GLU A 17 7.63 10.53 4.56
CA GLU A 17 6.89 9.95 5.69
C GLU A 17 7.15 8.43 5.79
N LEU A 18 8.21 8.06 6.51
CA LEU A 18 8.70 6.68 6.61
C LEU A 18 8.04 5.84 7.73
N LEU A 19 7.15 6.44 8.52
CA LEU A 19 6.55 5.77 9.68
C LEU A 19 5.18 5.15 9.39
N THR A 20 4.55 5.54 8.28
CA THR A 20 3.18 5.16 7.95
C THR A 20 3.16 4.30 6.70
N LEU A 21 2.90 3.01 6.85
CA LEU A 21 2.79 2.10 5.70
C LEU A 21 1.46 2.34 4.98
N LYS A 22 1.54 2.79 3.73
CA LYS A 22 0.38 3.10 2.88
C LYS A 22 0.14 1.99 1.87
N THR A 23 -1.10 1.89 1.40
CA THR A 23 -1.50 0.96 0.34
C THR A 23 -2.22 1.68 -0.79
N ALA A 24 -2.06 1.16 -2.01
CA ALA A 24 -2.81 1.60 -3.18
C ALA A 24 -3.22 0.40 -4.03
N LEU A 25 -4.48 0.35 -4.42
CA LEU A 25 -4.97 -0.57 -5.45
C LEU A 25 -4.78 0.07 -6.81
N LEU A 26 -4.00 -0.57 -7.68
CA LEU A 26 -3.79 -0.15 -9.05
C LEU A 26 -4.44 -1.17 -9.98
N SER A 27 -5.13 -0.68 -11.00
CA SER A 27 -5.80 -1.48 -12.04
C SER A 27 -5.17 -1.21 -13.40
N ASP A 28 -5.52 -2.02 -14.39
CA ASP A 28 -5.11 -1.86 -15.79
C ASP A 28 -3.59 -1.86 -16.00
N LEU A 29 -2.87 -2.59 -15.13
CA LEU A 29 -1.43 -2.76 -15.26
C LEU A 29 -1.09 -3.99 -16.11
N ASN A 30 0.00 -3.88 -16.87
CA ASN A 30 0.56 -5.00 -17.60
C ASN A 30 1.37 -5.88 -16.63
N VAL A 31 0.82 -7.03 -16.26
CA VAL A 31 1.50 -8.05 -15.45
C VAL A 31 2.06 -9.10 -16.40
N SER A 32 3.37 -9.32 -16.37
CA SER A 32 4.04 -10.34 -17.18
C SER A 32 5.02 -11.12 -16.33
N ASN A 33 4.94 -12.46 -16.35
CA ASN A 33 5.84 -13.36 -15.61
C ASN A 33 5.99 -12.97 -14.12
N ASP A 34 4.86 -12.79 -13.42
CA ASP A 34 4.78 -12.40 -11.99
C ASP A 34 5.44 -11.04 -11.66
N ARG A 35 5.75 -10.24 -12.68
CA ARG A 35 6.30 -8.89 -12.55
C ARG A 35 5.33 -7.88 -13.11
N VAL A 36 5.08 -6.84 -12.33
CA VAL A 36 4.27 -5.69 -12.76
C VAL A 36 5.15 -4.47 -12.93
N ILE A 37 4.92 -3.73 -14.01
CA ILE A 37 5.58 -2.45 -14.24
C ILE A 37 4.70 -1.35 -13.65
N LEU A 38 5.12 -0.79 -12.52
CA LEU A 38 4.45 0.35 -11.91
C LEU A 38 4.69 1.62 -12.75
N PRO A 39 3.67 2.48 -12.96
CA PRO A 39 3.83 3.76 -13.65
C PRO A 39 4.92 4.60 -13.00
N GLN A 40 5.72 5.31 -13.80
CA GLN A 40 6.82 6.14 -13.26
C GLN A 40 6.30 7.22 -12.30
N GLY A 41 5.19 7.87 -12.65
CA GLY A 41 4.57 8.88 -11.78
C GLY A 41 4.07 8.32 -10.46
N PHE A 42 3.68 7.04 -10.41
CA PHE A 42 3.29 6.39 -9.16
C PHE A 42 4.52 6.12 -8.27
N ARG A 43 5.64 5.69 -8.87
CA ARG A 43 6.87 5.37 -8.12
C ARG A 43 7.62 6.61 -7.63
N HIS A 44 7.32 7.80 -8.16
CA HIS A 44 7.96 9.03 -7.74
C HIS A 44 7.61 9.35 -6.27
N ASP A 45 8.61 9.72 -5.48
CA ASP A 45 8.49 9.99 -4.04
C ASP A 45 7.89 8.84 -3.22
N LYS A 46 8.05 7.60 -3.68
CA LYS A 46 7.56 6.39 -2.99
C LYS A 46 8.65 5.35 -2.85
N ILE A 47 8.72 4.79 -1.65
CA ILE A 47 9.53 3.60 -1.36
C ILE A 47 8.60 2.40 -1.43
N ILE A 48 8.70 1.64 -2.53
CA ILE A 48 7.87 0.45 -2.75
C ILE A 48 8.35 -0.68 -1.84
N VAL A 49 7.46 -1.19 -1.00
CA VAL A 49 7.73 -2.26 -0.02
C VAL A 49 7.34 -3.61 -0.59
N ALA A 50 6.13 -3.72 -1.13
CA ALA A 50 5.60 -4.96 -1.69
C ALA A 50 4.56 -4.66 -2.77
N VAL A 51 4.40 -5.60 -3.69
CA VAL A 51 3.32 -5.58 -4.68
C VAL A 51 2.66 -6.94 -4.65
N CYS A 52 1.35 -6.96 -4.45
CA CYS A 52 0.54 -8.17 -4.33
C CYS A 52 -0.47 -8.22 -5.47
N GLU A 53 -0.73 -9.41 -6.00
CA GLU A 53 -1.80 -9.62 -6.98
C GLU A 53 -3.17 -9.40 -6.33
N GLY A 54 -4.06 -8.72 -7.05
CA GLY A 54 -5.42 -8.44 -6.63
C GLY A 54 -5.54 -7.39 -5.51
N GLU A 55 -6.74 -7.32 -4.96
CA GLU A 55 -7.06 -6.47 -3.81
C GLU A 55 -6.69 -7.18 -2.50
N VAL A 56 -5.87 -6.52 -1.68
CA VAL A 56 -5.50 -7.02 -0.36
C VAL A 56 -6.21 -6.19 0.72
N LYS A 57 -7.00 -6.87 1.55
CA LYS A 57 -7.54 -6.27 2.77
C LYS A 57 -6.47 -6.24 3.86
N VAL A 58 -5.96 -5.05 4.16
CA VAL A 58 -5.04 -4.84 5.28
C VAL A 58 -5.83 -4.83 6.59
N LEU A 59 -5.47 -5.72 7.51
CA LEU A 59 -6.07 -5.77 8.84
C LEU A 59 -5.30 -4.93 9.86
N ASN A 60 -3.97 -4.88 9.71
CA ASN A 60 -3.07 -4.05 10.50
C ASN A 60 -1.84 -3.74 9.66
N ALA A 61 -1.25 -2.56 9.85
CA ALA A 61 -0.01 -2.15 9.23
C ALA A 61 1.04 -1.74 10.27
N LEU A 62 2.30 -1.75 9.83
CA LEU A 62 3.40 -1.22 10.65
C LEU A 62 3.23 0.31 10.75
N GLY A 63 3.30 0.84 11.96
CA GLY A 63 3.15 2.28 12.19
C GLY A 63 1.77 2.72 12.68
N ASP A 64 0.72 1.90 12.54
CA ASP A 64 -0.67 2.24 12.92
C ASP A 64 -0.84 2.66 14.40
N ARG A 65 0.12 2.31 15.26
CA ARG A 65 0.11 2.62 16.69
C ARG A 65 0.86 3.91 17.05
N VAL A 66 1.61 4.49 16.13
CA VAL A 66 2.41 5.72 16.39
C VAL A 66 1.50 6.94 16.52
N ASP A 67 0.37 6.96 15.80
CA ASP A 67 -0.64 8.04 15.85
C ASP A 67 -1.73 7.84 16.91
N GLN A 68 -1.67 6.77 17.70
CA GLN A 68 -2.59 6.59 18.82
C GLN A 68 -2.08 7.42 20.00
N GLU A 69 -2.40 8.73 20.03
CA GLU A 69 -2.40 9.47 21.28
C GLU A 69 -3.15 8.61 22.32
N PRO A 70 -2.60 8.37 23.52
CA PRO A 70 -3.36 7.68 24.55
C PRO A 70 -4.59 8.54 24.80
N ALA A 71 -5.77 8.03 24.40
CA ALA A 71 -7.04 8.68 24.66
C ALA A 71 -7.02 9.09 26.13
N ARG A 72 -6.99 10.40 26.39
CA ARG A 72 -6.96 10.93 27.75
C ARG A 72 -8.07 10.24 28.52
N LEU A 73 -7.69 9.41 29.50
CA LEU A 73 -8.59 8.88 30.51
C LEU A 73 -9.17 10.10 31.24
N GLN A 74 -10.34 10.55 30.77
CA GLN A 74 -11.20 11.42 31.56
C GLN A 74 -11.87 10.52 32.60
N PHE A 75 -11.17 10.29 33.70
CA PHE A 75 -11.84 9.89 34.93
C PHE A 75 -12.60 11.12 35.43
N ALA A 76 -13.90 11.12 35.21
CA ALA A 76 -14.87 11.95 35.92
C ALA A 76 -15.71 11.04 36.81
#